data_AF-P0C2F3-F1
#
_entry.id   AF-P0C2F3-F1
#
_cell.length_a   1.000
_cell.length_b   1.000
_cell.length_c   1.000
_cell.angle_alpha   90.00
_cell.angle_beta   90.00
_cell.angle_gamma   90.00
#
_symmetry.space_group_name_H-M   'P 1'
#
loop_
_entity.id
_entity.type
_entity.pdbx_description
1 polymer ?
#
loop_
_entity_poly.entity_id
_entity_poly.type
_entity_poly.pdbx_seq_one_letter_code
_entity_poly.pdbx_strand_id
1 'polypeptide(L)' 'KLVALIPNDQLRSILKAVVHKVAKTQFGCPAYEGYCNDHCNDIERKDGECHGFKCKCAKD' A
#
# COMPACT_ATOMS: atom_id res chain seq x y z
N LYS A 1 5.53 3.81 27.31
CA LYS A 1 6.69 3.02 26.79
C LYS A 1 6.24 1.58 26.49
N LEU A 2 5.48 1.35 25.40
CA LEU A 2 5.15 -0.04 24.99
C LEU A 2 6.34 -0.75 24.30
N VAL A 3 7.22 0.03 23.67
CA VAL A 3 8.33 -0.47 22.86
C VAL A 3 9.39 -1.25 23.67
N ALA A 4 9.50 -0.99 24.99
CA ALA A 4 10.52 -1.62 25.84
C ALA A 4 10.19 -3.08 26.23
N LEU A 5 8.96 -3.54 26.04
CA LEU A 5 8.52 -4.90 26.39
C LEU A 5 8.55 -5.86 25.20
N ILE A 6 8.83 -5.37 23.99
CA ILE A 6 8.83 -6.18 22.78
C ILE A 6 10.26 -6.69 22.56
N PRO A 7 10.52 -8.01 22.62
CA PRO A 7 11.85 -8.54 22.35
C PRO A 7 12.32 -8.08 20.96
N ASN A 8 13.61 -7.72 20.85
CA ASN A 8 14.17 -7.02 19.68
C ASN A 8 13.82 -7.69 18.33
N ASP A 9 13.76 -9.02 18.28
CA ASP A 9 13.37 -9.76 17.07
C ASP A 9 11.92 -9.54 16.64
N GLN A 10 10.99 -9.43 17.59
CA GLN A 10 9.60 -9.10 17.29
C GLN A 10 9.48 -7.65 16.79
N LEU A 11 10.21 -6.71 17.40
CA LEU A 11 10.21 -5.32 16.97
C LEU A 11 10.74 -5.17 15.53
N ARG A 12 11.85 -5.84 15.20
CA ARG A 12 12.38 -5.90 13.83
C ARG A 12 11.37 -6.49 12.84
N SER A 13 10.65 -7.53 13.25
CA SER A 13 9.64 -8.16 12.39
C SER A 13 8.46 -7.23 12.11
N ILE A 14 7.96 -6.55 13.14
CA ILE A 14 6.89 -5.54 12.99
C ILE A 14 7.36 -4.40 12.09
N LEU A 15 8.56 -3.88 12.31
CA LEU A 15 9.10 -2.78 11.51
C LEU A 15 9.28 -3.20 10.04
N LYS A 16 9.82 -4.40 9.78
CA LYS A 16 9.90 -4.96 8.42
C LYS A 16 8.53 -5.10 7.78
N ALA A 17 7.51 -5.52 8.53
CA ALA A 17 6.15 -5.65 8.01
C ALA A 17 5.54 -4.28 7.67
N VAL A 18 5.77 -3.27 8.50
CA VAL A 18 5.33 -1.89 8.24
C VAL A 18 6.05 -1.33 7.02
N VAL A 19 7.38 -1.39 6.97
CA VAL A 19 8.16 -0.93 5.81
C VAL A 19 7.75 -1.68 4.54
N HIS A 20 7.52 -2.99 4.59
CA HIS A 20 6.99 -3.74 3.45
C HIS A 20 5.58 -3.31 3.03
N LYS A 21 4.70 -2.94 3.99
CA LYS A 21 3.35 -2.44 3.68
C LYS A 21 3.41 -1.06 3.03
N VAL A 22 4.23 -0.17 3.58
CA VAL A 22 4.41 1.20 3.06
C VAL A 22 5.18 1.20 1.73
N ALA A 23 6.13 0.29 1.53
CA ALA A 23 6.75 0.12 0.22
C ALA A 23 5.76 -0.41 -0.83
N LYS A 24 4.68 -1.06 -0.40
CA LYS A 24 3.61 -1.56 -1.27
C LYS A 24 2.48 -0.57 -1.47
N THR A 25 2.34 0.47 -0.63
CA THR A 25 1.36 1.56 -0.83
C THR A 25 1.68 2.27 -2.13
N GLN A 26 0.78 2.16 -3.10
CA GLN A 26 0.86 2.83 -4.38
C GLN A 26 -0.39 3.70 -4.56
N PHE A 27 -0.19 4.94 -4.99
CA PHE A 27 -1.28 5.88 -5.32
C PHE A 27 -2.37 5.99 -4.23
N GLY A 28 -1.97 6.03 -2.96
CA GLY A 28 -2.90 6.18 -1.84
C GLY A 28 -3.62 4.90 -1.40
N CYS A 29 -3.47 3.77 -2.09
CA CYS A 29 -4.15 2.53 -1.73
C CYS A 29 -3.71 1.95 -0.37
N PRO A 30 -4.62 1.44 0.48
CA PRO A 30 -6.09 1.39 0.33
C PRO A 30 -6.80 2.63 0.91
N ALA A 31 -6.07 3.63 1.40
CA ALA A 31 -6.65 4.78 2.09
C ALA A 31 -7.45 5.69 1.14
N TYR A 32 -7.06 5.77 -0.13
CA TYR A 32 -7.77 6.56 -1.13
C TYR A 32 -7.63 5.94 -2.54
N GLU A 33 -8.75 5.46 -3.09
CA GLU A 33 -8.82 4.85 -4.42
C GLU A 33 -8.77 5.86 -5.58
N GLY A 34 -9.20 7.11 -5.36
CA GLY A 34 -9.29 8.10 -6.43
C GLY A 34 -7.96 8.35 -7.15
N TYR A 35 -6.83 8.40 -6.41
CA TYR A 35 -5.51 8.55 -7.02
C TYR A 35 -5.11 7.35 -7.89
N CYS A 36 -5.52 6.14 -7.52
CA CYS A 36 -5.28 4.95 -8.33
C CYS A 36 -6.11 5.02 -9.62
N ASN A 37 -7.37 5.40 -9.50
CA ASN A 37 -8.25 5.53 -10.66
C ASN A 37 -7.78 6.61 -11.63
N ASP A 38 -7.46 7.80 -11.12
CA ASP A 38 -6.94 8.90 -11.93
C ASP A 38 -5.63 8.52 -12.62
N HIS A 39 -4.73 7.82 -11.91
CA HIS A 39 -3.49 7.31 -12.50
C HIS A 39 -3.77 6.35 -13.65
N CYS A 40 -4.63 5.34 -13.47
CA CYS A 40 -4.96 4.37 -14.50
C CYS A 40 -5.70 5.00 -15.69
N ASN A 41 -6.55 5.99 -15.44
CA ASN A 41 -7.23 6.73 -16.48
C ASN A 41 -6.24 7.57 -17.32
N ASP A 42 -5.23 8.15 -16.68
CA ASP A 42 -4.18 8.92 -17.33
C ASP A 42 -3.28 8.06 -18.23
N ILE A 43 -2.82 6.90 -17.75
CA ILE A 43 -1.85 6.07 -18.48
C ILE A 43 -2.48 5.11 -19.50
N GLU A 44 -3.63 4.53 -19.16
CA GLU A 44 -4.25 3.45 -19.95
C GLU A 44 -5.69 3.77 -20.35
N ARG A 45 -6.27 4.88 -19.87
CA ARG A 45 -7.71 5.20 -20.01
C ARG A 45 -8.62 4.10 -19.48
N LYS A 46 -8.19 3.47 -18.39
CA LYS A 46 -8.91 2.39 -17.71
C LYS A 46 -9.17 2.76 -16.27
N ASP A 47 -10.20 2.13 -15.70
CA ASP A 47 -10.46 2.26 -14.27
C ASP A 47 -9.34 1.62 -13.46
N GLY A 48 -9.01 2.25 -12.34
CA GLY A 48 -8.02 1.79 -11.38
C GLY A 48 -8.68 1.40 -10.06
N GLU A 49 -8.31 0.24 -9.53
CA GLU A 49 -8.80 -0.29 -8.26
C GLU A 49 -7.66 -0.57 -7.27
N CYS A 50 -7.93 -0.39 -5.97
CA CYS A 50 -6.95 -0.74 -4.95
C CYS A 50 -7.04 -2.22 -4.55
N HIS A 51 -6.09 -3.03 -5.03
CA HIS A 51 -5.93 -4.41 -4.56
C HIS A 51 -5.00 -4.46 -3.33
N GLY A 52 -5.58 -4.15 -2.17
CA GLY A 52 -4.85 -3.98 -0.90
C GLY A 52 -4.10 -2.65 -0.90
N PHE A 53 -2.77 -2.70 -0.71
CA PHE A 53 -1.94 -1.49 -0.76
C PHE A 53 -1.50 -1.11 -2.19
N LYS A 54 -1.80 -1.95 -3.19
CA LYS A 54 -1.38 -1.73 -4.57
C LYS A 54 -2.53 -1.17 -5.40
N CYS A 55 -2.21 -0.22 -6.28
CA CYS A 55 -3.08 0.16 -7.38
C CYS A 55 -2.98 -0.86 -8.52
N LYS A 56 -4.10 -1.25 -9.10
CA LYS A 56 -4.17 -2.08 -10.32
C LYS A 56 -5.09 -1.39 -11.31
N CYS A 57 -4.64 -1.24 -12.54
CA CYS A 57 -5.49 -0.83 -13.65
C CYS A 57 -6.23 -2.06 -14.19
N ALA A 58 -7.53 -1.89 -14.45
CA ALA A 58 -8.35 -2.93 -15.05
C ALA A 58 -7.71 -3.39 -16.38
N LYS A 59 -7.71 -4.69 -16.63
CA LYS A 59 -7.35 -5.24 -17.93
C LYS A 59 -8.65 -5.56 -18.64
N ASP A 60 -8.91 -4.91 -19.77
CA ASP A 60 -9.86 -5.39 -20.79
C ASP A 60 -9.70 -6.89 -21.04
#